data_AF-A0A960IWD9-F1
#
_entry.id   AF-A0A960IWD9-F1
#
_cell.length_a   1.000
_cell.length_b   1.000
_cell.length_c   1.000
_cell.angle_alpha   90.00
_cell.angle_beta   90.00
_cell.angle_gamma   90.00
#
_symmetry.space_group_name_H-M   'P 1'
#
loop_
_entity.id
_entity.type
_entity.pdbx_description
1 polymer ?
#
loop_
_entity_poly.entity_id
_entity_poly.type
_entity_poly.pdbx_seq_one_letter_code
_entity_poly.pdbx_strand_id
1 'polypeptide(L)'
;MIPVRAAALAALVTALLAVGSALAPAAGAHTDTGTFSATRAEPGPGGTTTIDVLLTYDNDGHGAAGATVTVTVQGPTGGPVPVTMSAGDREGAYTGEVATSEPGDYTVTASAAEPEAQASFSFTVEAPATTTTAPTTTSPDVATSTASVVEADDQGADAASDDGGSSAVLVVGVVILAALAAAGGVWWWRRDRTPA
;
A
#
# COMPACT_ATOMS: atom_id res chain seq x y z
N MET A 1 -72.62 35.99 60.51
CA MET A 1 -71.84 37.15 60.02
C MET A 1 -70.49 36.62 59.55
N ILE A 2 -70.22 36.69 58.25
CA ILE A 2 -69.01 36.18 57.60
C ILE A 2 -68.02 37.34 57.45
N PRO A 3 -66.74 37.17 57.82
CA PRO A 3 -65.68 37.90 57.18
C PRO A 3 -64.76 36.94 56.42
N VAL A 4 -64.84 37.00 55.09
CA VAL A 4 -63.75 36.65 54.17
C VAL A 4 -62.87 37.90 54.07
N ARG A 5 -61.54 37.76 54.19
CA ARG A 5 -60.54 38.57 53.44
C ARG A 5 -59.08 38.20 53.74
N ALA A 6 -58.36 37.90 52.65
CA ALA A 6 -56.95 38.23 52.36
C ALA A 6 -55.85 37.51 53.19
N ALA A 7 -54.68 37.10 52.70
CA ALA A 7 -53.91 37.28 51.46
C ALA A 7 -52.95 36.06 51.38
N ALA A 8 -52.77 35.38 50.24
CA ALA A 8 -51.73 35.60 49.23
C ALA A 8 -50.27 35.72 49.73
N LEU A 9 -49.40 34.89 49.15
CA LEU A 9 -47.92 34.88 49.08
C LEU A 9 -47.07 34.23 50.20
N ALA A 10 -46.49 33.07 49.86
CA ALA A 10 -45.10 32.67 50.15
C ALA A 10 -44.75 31.51 49.18
N ALA A 11 -44.38 31.75 47.92
CA ALA A 11 -43.07 32.15 47.41
C ALA A 11 -41.87 31.30 47.91
N LEU A 12 -41.40 30.44 47.01
CA LEU A 12 -39.99 30.36 46.57
C LEU A 12 -38.94 29.96 47.64
N VAL A 13 -38.43 28.73 47.60
CA VAL A 13 -36.99 28.37 47.41
C VAL A 13 -36.89 26.83 47.44
N THR A 14 -37.12 26.18 46.30
CA THR A 14 -36.74 24.77 46.07
C THR A 14 -36.08 24.67 44.69
N ALA A 15 -35.10 25.53 44.44
CA ALA A 15 -34.43 25.62 43.15
C ALA A 15 -32.95 25.97 43.32
N LEU A 16 -32.17 25.10 43.96
CA LEU A 16 -30.71 25.14 43.83
C LEU A 16 -30.05 23.80 44.19
N LEU A 17 -30.36 22.75 43.42
CA LEU A 17 -29.55 21.52 43.43
C LEU A 17 -29.68 20.77 42.09
N ALA A 18 -29.40 21.44 40.97
CA ALA A 18 -29.44 20.82 39.64
C ALA A 18 -28.46 21.47 38.64
N VAL A 19 -27.25 21.81 39.07
CA VAL A 19 -26.19 22.29 38.17
C VAL A 19 -24.94 21.46 38.43
N GLY A 20 -24.84 20.30 37.79
CA GLY A 20 -23.68 19.42 37.99
C GLY A 20 -23.52 18.26 37.01
N SER A 21 -24.47 18.03 36.09
CA SER A 21 -24.42 16.86 35.21
C SER A 21 -24.90 17.19 33.81
N ALA A 22 -24.04 17.71 32.92
CA ALA A 22 -24.22 17.57 31.45
C ALA A 22 -23.15 18.32 30.64
N LEU A 23 -21.87 18.00 30.85
CA LEU A 23 -20.83 18.25 29.83
C LEU A 23 -19.85 17.07 29.86
N ALA A 24 -20.38 15.84 29.88
CA ALA A 24 -19.59 14.75 29.35
C ALA A 24 -19.49 15.02 27.83
N PRO A 25 -18.29 15.09 27.24
CA PRO A 25 -18.20 15.11 25.78
C PRO A 25 -19.00 13.92 25.27
N ALA A 26 -19.87 14.15 24.27
CA ALA A 26 -20.49 13.03 23.58
C ALA A 26 -19.36 12.06 23.24
N ALA A 27 -19.46 10.81 23.72
CA ALA A 27 -18.60 9.76 23.19
C ALA A 27 -18.70 9.86 21.67
N GLY A 28 -17.58 10.09 20.99
CA GLY A 28 -17.56 10.54 19.59
C GLY A 28 -18.46 9.64 18.75
N ALA A 29 -19.65 10.13 18.43
CA ALA A 29 -20.54 9.40 17.56
C ALA A 29 -19.91 9.48 16.18
N HIS A 30 -19.61 8.32 15.60
CA HIS A 30 -19.19 8.23 14.21
C HIS A 30 -20.29 8.78 13.29
N THR A 31 -19.91 9.39 12.18
CA THR A 31 -20.87 9.81 11.15
C THR A 31 -21.40 8.64 10.35
N ASP A 32 -22.54 8.85 9.70
CA ASP A 32 -23.09 7.91 8.72
C ASP A 32 -22.30 7.91 7.40
N THR A 33 -21.33 8.81 7.22
CA THR A 33 -20.47 8.92 6.04
C THR A 33 -19.01 8.57 6.35
N GLY A 34 -18.31 8.08 5.33
CA GLY A 34 -16.93 7.68 5.43
C GLY A 34 -16.19 7.77 4.11
N THR A 35 -14.89 7.54 4.19
CA THR A 35 -13.97 7.65 3.06
C THR A 35 -13.07 6.42 3.00
N PHE A 36 -12.86 5.89 1.79
CA PHE A 36 -11.76 4.97 1.53
C PHE A 36 -10.46 5.76 1.33
N SER A 37 -9.59 5.77 2.34
CA SER A 37 -8.41 6.66 2.40
C SER A 37 -7.10 6.00 1.94
N ALA A 38 -7.06 4.67 1.90
CA ALA A 38 -5.97 3.91 1.29
C ALA A 38 -6.57 2.78 0.48
N THR A 39 -6.19 2.68 -0.78
CA THR A 39 -6.53 1.56 -1.66
C THR A 39 -5.26 1.06 -2.33
N ARG A 40 -5.02 -0.24 -2.28
CA ARG A 40 -3.81 -0.87 -2.80
C ARG A 40 -4.16 -2.18 -3.49
N ALA A 41 -3.41 -2.48 -4.54
CA ALA A 41 -3.35 -3.78 -5.18
C ALA A 41 -1.88 -4.23 -5.21
N GLU A 42 -1.59 -5.40 -4.62
CA GLU A 42 -0.24 -5.96 -4.55
C GLU A 42 -0.21 -7.32 -5.25
N PRO A 43 0.63 -7.52 -6.28
CA PRO A 43 0.74 -8.81 -6.96
C PRO A 43 1.21 -9.93 -6.01
N GLY A 44 0.46 -11.02 -6.00
CA GLY A 44 0.76 -12.25 -5.27
C GLY A 44 1.30 -13.36 -6.17
N PRO A 45 1.78 -14.47 -5.58
CA PRO A 45 2.21 -15.63 -6.33
C PRO A 45 1.03 -16.29 -7.07
N GLY A 46 1.31 -16.94 -8.21
CA GLY A 46 0.30 -17.74 -8.91
C GLY A 46 -0.79 -16.92 -9.64
N GLY A 47 -0.52 -15.65 -9.94
CA GLY A 47 -1.47 -14.80 -10.65
C GLY A 47 -2.63 -14.33 -9.79
N THR A 48 -2.41 -14.19 -8.48
CA THR A 48 -3.34 -13.52 -7.57
C THR A 48 -2.89 -12.09 -7.33
N THR A 49 -3.81 -11.23 -6.91
CA THR A 49 -3.52 -9.89 -6.42
C THR A 49 -4.25 -9.70 -5.10
N THR A 50 -3.53 -9.22 -4.09
CA THR A 50 -4.10 -8.82 -2.80
C THR A 50 -4.62 -7.39 -2.91
N ILE A 51 -5.87 -7.18 -2.52
CA ILE A 51 -6.56 -5.90 -2.51
C ILE A 51 -6.72 -5.45 -1.07
N ASP A 52 -6.15 -4.29 -0.72
CA ASP A 52 -6.31 -3.68 0.58
C ASP A 52 -7.07 -2.37 0.47
N VAL A 53 -8.05 -2.17 1.34
CA VAL A 53 -8.80 -0.91 1.46
C VAL A 53 -8.89 -0.48 2.93
N LEU A 54 -8.83 0.82 3.18
CA LEU A 54 -9.00 1.41 4.51
C LEU A 54 -10.22 2.33 4.52
N LEU A 55 -11.25 1.95 5.27
CA LEU A 55 -12.47 2.74 5.47
C LEU A 55 -12.41 3.49 6.80
N THR A 56 -12.58 4.81 6.76
CA THR A 56 -12.60 5.67 7.94
C THR A 56 -13.84 6.53 7.98
N TYR A 57 -14.35 6.86 9.17
CA TYR A 57 -15.42 7.84 9.34
C TYR A 57 -14.91 9.26 9.06
N ASP A 58 -15.73 10.08 8.38
CA ASP A 58 -15.30 11.40 7.94
C ASP A 58 -15.09 12.40 9.08
N ASN A 59 -15.82 12.27 10.18
CA ASN A 59 -15.81 13.25 11.28
C ASN A 59 -14.58 13.15 12.18
N ASP A 60 -14.04 11.95 12.38
CA ASP A 60 -12.99 11.70 13.36
C ASP A 60 -11.80 10.91 12.80
N GLY A 61 -11.91 10.36 11.58
CA GLY A 61 -10.88 9.57 10.94
C GLY A 61 -10.62 8.21 11.60
N HIS A 62 -11.49 7.78 12.54
CA HIS A 62 -11.40 6.45 13.11
C HIS A 62 -11.75 5.39 12.06
N GLY A 63 -11.16 4.19 12.21
CA GLY A 63 -11.43 3.09 11.31
C GLY A 63 -12.86 2.57 11.51
N ALA A 64 -13.58 2.34 10.42
CA ALA A 64 -14.92 1.75 10.49
C ALA A 64 -14.82 0.22 10.61
N ALA A 65 -14.51 -0.29 11.81
CA ALA A 65 -14.46 -1.73 12.06
C ALA A 65 -15.86 -2.38 12.00
N GLY A 66 -15.91 -3.59 11.43
CA GLY A 66 -17.15 -4.37 11.32
C GLY A 66 -18.11 -3.89 10.22
N ALA A 67 -17.73 -2.87 9.45
CA ALA A 67 -18.48 -2.44 8.27
C ALA A 67 -18.53 -3.56 7.23
N THR A 68 -19.65 -3.64 6.52
CA THR A 68 -19.78 -4.55 5.37
C THR A 68 -19.20 -3.87 4.14
N VAL A 69 -17.97 -4.24 3.79
CA VAL A 69 -17.27 -3.73 2.61
C VAL A 69 -17.49 -4.67 1.42
N THR A 70 -18.00 -4.13 0.32
CA THR A 70 -18.15 -4.82 -0.95
C THR A 70 -17.06 -4.36 -1.90
N VAL A 71 -16.30 -5.29 -2.47
CA VAL A 71 -15.30 -4.99 -3.49
C VAL A 71 -15.58 -5.82 -4.73
N THR A 72 -15.51 -5.18 -5.90
CA THR A 72 -15.52 -5.85 -7.19
C THR A 72 -14.29 -5.45 -7.98
N VAL A 73 -13.70 -6.41 -8.69
CA VAL A 73 -12.56 -6.20 -9.57
C VAL A 73 -12.94 -6.59 -10.98
N GLN A 74 -12.75 -5.69 -11.93
CA GLN A 74 -12.97 -5.92 -13.34
C GLN A 74 -11.61 -5.93 -14.06
N GLY A 75 -11.32 -7.01 -14.77
CA GLY A 75 -10.13 -7.13 -15.60
C GLY A 75 -10.26 -6.47 -16.97
N PRO A 76 -9.20 -6.56 -17.80
CA PRO A 76 -9.18 -5.98 -19.14
C PRO A 76 -10.20 -6.64 -20.06
N THR A 77 -10.54 -7.90 -19.79
CA THR A 77 -11.64 -8.60 -20.43
C THR A 77 -12.64 -9.09 -19.38
N GLY A 78 -13.91 -9.15 -19.77
CA GLY A 78 -14.98 -9.67 -18.90
C GLY A 78 -15.67 -8.62 -18.00
N GLY A 79 -16.53 -9.14 -17.13
CA GLY A 79 -17.33 -8.36 -16.19
C GLY A 79 -16.69 -8.28 -14.79
N PRO A 80 -17.28 -7.46 -13.90
CA PRO A 80 -16.79 -7.34 -12.52
C PRO A 80 -16.95 -8.65 -11.75
N VAL A 81 -15.89 -9.04 -11.04
CA VAL A 81 -15.83 -10.23 -10.16
C VAL A 81 -15.86 -9.77 -8.71
N PRO A 82 -16.74 -10.31 -7.84
CA PRO A 82 -16.75 -9.97 -6.43
C PRO A 82 -15.52 -10.52 -5.71
N VAL A 83 -14.94 -9.72 -4.82
CA VAL A 83 -13.82 -10.10 -3.95
C VAL A 83 -14.34 -10.33 -2.54
N THR A 84 -13.97 -11.48 -1.95
CA THR A 84 -14.30 -11.75 -0.55
C THR A 84 -13.33 -11.00 0.35
N MET A 85 -13.84 -10.04 1.11
CA MET A 85 -13.05 -9.21 2.01
C MET A 85 -13.04 -9.78 3.44
N SER A 86 -11.91 -9.65 4.12
CA SER A 86 -11.71 -9.97 5.54
C SER A 86 -11.15 -8.75 6.27
N ALA A 87 -11.33 -8.70 7.59
CA ALA A 87 -10.70 -7.64 8.40
C ALA A 87 -9.16 -7.71 8.31
N GLY A 88 -8.54 -6.54 8.18
CA GLY A 88 -7.09 -6.38 8.07
C GLY A 88 -6.38 -6.22 9.42
N ASP A 89 -5.18 -5.65 9.37
CA ASP A 89 -4.24 -5.50 10.50
C ASP A 89 -4.55 -4.33 11.45
N ARG A 90 -5.47 -3.44 11.04
CA ARG A 90 -5.90 -2.27 11.81
C ARG A 90 -7.39 -2.02 11.67
N GLU A 91 -7.92 -1.20 12.56
CA GLU A 91 -9.31 -0.77 12.52
C GLU A 91 -9.66 -0.14 11.16
N GLY A 92 -10.79 -0.56 10.58
CA GLY A 92 -11.25 -0.10 9.27
C GLY A 92 -10.46 -0.63 8.07
N ALA A 93 -9.40 -1.44 8.26
CA ALA A 93 -8.71 -2.09 7.16
C ALA A 93 -9.44 -3.38 6.75
N TYR A 94 -9.51 -3.59 5.44
CA TYR A 94 -10.06 -4.79 4.84
C TYR A 94 -9.13 -5.29 3.75
N THR A 95 -8.90 -6.60 3.71
CA THR A 95 -8.03 -7.26 2.74
C THR A 95 -8.76 -8.42 2.06
N GLY A 96 -8.47 -8.65 0.79
CA GLY A 96 -9.04 -9.75 0.01
C GLY A 96 -8.13 -10.13 -1.15
N GLU A 97 -8.29 -11.34 -1.66
CA GLU A 97 -7.52 -11.81 -2.82
C GLU A 97 -8.42 -12.02 -4.03
N VAL A 98 -7.88 -11.72 -5.21
CA VAL A 98 -8.55 -11.92 -6.49
C VAL A 98 -7.59 -12.52 -7.51
N ALA A 99 -8.10 -13.40 -8.37
CA ALA A 99 -7.32 -13.91 -9.49
C ALA A 99 -7.18 -12.83 -10.58
N THR A 100 -5.94 -12.60 -11.02
CA THR A 100 -5.55 -11.64 -12.05
C THR A 100 -4.68 -12.34 -13.09
N SER A 101 -5.27 -13.32 -13.78
CA SER A 101 -4.56 -14.20 -14.72
C SER A 101 -4.28 -13.55 -16.08
N GLU A 102 -4.95 -12.43 -16.39
CA GLU A 102 -4.82 -11.75 -17.67
C GLU A 102 -3.94 -10.50 -17.52
N PRO A 103 -2.94 -10.29 -18.38
CA PRO A 103 -2.23 -9.03 -18.37
C PRO A 103 -3.11 -7.90 -18.91
N GLY A 104 -2.99 -6.71 -18.33
CA GLY A 104 -3.75 -5.51 -18.70
C GLY A 104 -4.19 -4.67 -17.51
N ASP A 105 -5.06 -3.71 -17.78
CA ASP A 105 -5.59 -2.80 -16.77
C ASP A 105 -6.78 -3.41 -16.05
N TYR A 106 -6.73 -3.36 -14.72
CA TYR A 106 -7.78 -3.77 -13.81
C TYR A 106 -8.39 -2.55 -13.14
N THR A 107 -9.70 -2.56 -12.94
CA THR A 107 -10.44 -1.57 -12.15
C THR A 107 -11.03 -2.21 -10.91
N VAL A 108 -10.76 -1.62 -9.75
CA VAL A 108 -11.32 -2.04 -8.46
C VAL A 108 -12.36 -1.02 -8.05
N THR A 109 -13.55 -1.48 -7.65
CA THR A 109 -14.60 -0.64 -7.07
C THR A 109 -14.92 -1.15 -5.68
N ALA A 110 -14.79 -0.29 -4.68
CA ALA A 110 -15.10 -0.57 -3.29
C ALA A 110 -16.31 0.27 -2.84
N SER A 111 -17.21 -0.33 -2.07
CA SER A 111 -18.34 0.37 -1.45
C SER A 111 -18.64 -0.14 -0.05
N ALA A 112 -19.22 0.75 0.76
CA ALA A 112 -19.81 0.45 2.06
C ALA A 112 -21.09 1.26 2.22
N ALA A 113 -22.09 0.69 2.89
CA ALA A 113 -23.34 1.38 3.19
C ALA A 113 -23.31 2.08 4.56
N GLU A 114 -22.52 1.55 5.49
CA GLU A 114 -22.39 2.03 6.87
C GLU A 114 -20.92 1.95 7.30
N PRO A 115 -20.18 3.07 7.32
CA PRO A 115 -20.58 4.37 6.77
C PRO A 115 -20.72 4.33 5.23
N GLU A 116 -21.54 5.22 4.68
CA GLU A 116 -21.69 5.39 3.24
C GLU A 116 -20.37 5.88 2.64
N ALA A 117 -19.79 5.06 1.76
CA ALA A 117 -18.54 5.35 1.08
C ALA A 117 -18.45 4.59 -0.23
N GLN A 118 -17.80 5.19 -1.23
CA GLN A 118 -17.45 4.52 -2.48
C GLN A 118 -16.11 5.05 -3.01
N ALA A 119 -15.30 4.16 -3.58
CA ALA A 119 -14.06 4.50 -4.26
C ALA A 119 -13.80 3.58 -5.44
N SER A 120 -13.05 4.08 -6.41
CA SER A 120 -12.55 3.31 -7.55
C SER A 120 -11.11 3.65 -7.82
N PHE A 121 -10.30 2.63 -8.13
CA PHE A 121 -8.90 2.80 -8.52
C PHE A 121 -8.50 1.72 -9.53
N SER A 122 -7.42 1.97 -10.27
CA SER A 122 -6.89 1.02 -11.25
C SER A 122 -5.47 0.57 -10.92
N PHE A 123 -5.12 -0.62 -11.40
CA PHE A 123 -3.76 -1.16 -11.39
C PHE A 123 -3.52 -1.95 -12.68
N THR A 124 -2.26 -2.16 -13.04
CA THR A 124 -1.89 -2.87 -14.27
C THR A 124 -1.15 -4.16 -13.92
N VAL A 125 -1.52 -5.26 -14.55
CA VAL A 125 -0.81 -6.54 -14.51
C VAL A 125 0.02 -6.68 -15.77
N GLU A 126 1.34 -6.81 -15.62
CA GLU A 126 2.25 -6.94 -16.75
C GLU A 126 2.18 -8.34 -17.39
N ALA A 127 2.39 -8.40 -18.70
CA ALA A 127 2.52 -9.67 -19.40
C ALA A 127 3.83 -10.38 -19.02
N PRO A 128 3.83 -11.72 -18.87
CA PRO A 128 5.06 -12.45 -18.60
C PRO A 128 6.05 -12.26 -19.76
N ALA A 129 7.31 -11.99 -19.42
CA ALA A 129 8.37 -11.86 -20.41
C ALA A 129 8.55 -13.18 -21.18
N THR A 130 8.49 -13.13 -22.52
CA THR A 130 8.82 -14.28 -23.36
C THR A 130 10.34 -14.40 -23.47
N THR A 131 10.89 -15.51 -23.00
CA THR A 131 12.29 -15.84 -23.24
C THR A 131 12.40 -16.61 -24.56
N THR A 132 12.79 -15.91 -25.62
CA THR A 132 13.19 -16.55 -26.88
C THR A 132 14.62 -17.02 -26.74
N THR A 133 14.85 -18.34 -26.62
CA THR A 133 16.20 -18.90 -26.73
C THR A 133 16.68 -18.78 -28.18
N ALA A 134 17.81 -18.11 -28.41
CA ALA A 134 18.42 -18.05 -29.73
C ALA A 134 18.86 -19.47 -30.18
N PRO A 135 18.66 -19.87 -31.44
CA PRO A 135 19.16 -21.14 -31.93
C PRO A 135 20.69 -21.15 -31.90
N THR A 136 21.29 -22.19 -31.30
CA THR A 136 22.73 -22.40 -31.34
C THR A 136 23.10 -22.91 -32.74
N THR A 137 23.70 -22.06 -33.57
CA THR A 137 24.29 -22.48 -34.85
C THR A 137 25.64 -23.14 -34.61
N THR A 138 25.68 -24.46 -34.61
CA THR A 138 26.94 -25.23 -34.68
C THR A 138 27.53 -25.04 -36.09
N SER A 139 28.52 -24.17 -36.23
CA SER A 139 29.31 -24.06 -37.48
C SER A 139 30.17 -25.32 -37.63
N PRO A 140 30.14 -26.03 -38.77
CA PRO A 140 31.10 -27.11 -39.02
C PRO A 140 32.50 -26.49 -39.19
N ASP A 141 33.44 -26.93 -38.36
CA ASP A 141 34.87 -26.63 -38.48
C ASP A 141 35.43 -27.38 -39.69
N VAL A 142 35.93 -26.65 -40.69
CA VAL A 142 36.61 -27.21 -41.86
C VAL A 142 38.10 -27.27 -41.54
N ALA A 143 38.59 -28.46 -41.17
CA ALA A 143 40.02 -28.72 -41.03
C ALA A 143 40.72 -28.56 -42.39
N THR A 144 41.37 -27.41 -42.60
CA THR A 144 42.27 -27.17 -43.74
C THR A 144 43.69 -27.55 -43.33
N SER A 145 44.21 -28.62 -43.92
CA SER A 145 45.59 -29.08 -43.77
C SER A 145 46.49 -28.36 -44.77
N THR A 146 47.38 -27.48 -44.29
CA THR A 146 48.48 -26.93 -45.10
C THR A 146 49.75 -26.91 -44.26
N ALA A 147 50.70 -27.79 -44.61
CA ALA A 147 52.07 -27.76 -44.13
C ALA A 147 52.96 -27.23 -45.26
N SER A 148 53.70 -26.14 -45.00
CA SER A 148 55.06 -25.96 -45.55
C SER A 148 55.84 -24.88 -44.80
N VAL A 149 57.13 -25.14 -44.70
CA VAL A 149 58.17 -24.59 -43.81
C VAL A 149 58.80 -23.31 -44.39
N VAL A 150 59.13 -22.34 -43.53
CA VAL A 150 60.45 -21.66 -43.50
C VAL A 150 60.64 -20.92 -42.17
N GLU A 151 61.80 -21.17 -41.56
CA GLU A 151 62.34 -20.45 -40.41
C GLU A 151 62.97 -19.11 -40.81
N ALA A 152 62.83 -18.12 -39.94
CA ALA A 152 63.78 -17.03 -39.79
C ALA A 152 63.69 -16.49 -38.35
N ASP A 153 64.77 -16.74 -37.62
CA ASP A 153 65.18 -16.14 -36.35
C ASP A 153 65.28 -14.60 -36.49
N ASP A 154 64.72 -13.82 -35.55
CA ASP A 154 65.51 -12.83 -34.80
C ASP A 154 64.74 -12.24 -33.60
N GLN A 155 65.52 -11.88 -32.60
CA GLN A 155 65.23 -11.64 -31.20
C GLN A 155 64.54 -10.31 -30.86
N GLY A 156 63.93 -10.24 -29.67
CA GLY A 156 63.88 -8.98 -28.93
C GLY A 156 62.77 -8.81 -27.88
N ALA A 157 63.15 -9.10 -26.63
CA ALA A 157 62.69 -8.47 -25.37
C ALA A 157 61.31 -8.82 -24.77
N ASP A 158 61.38 -9.72 -23.77
CA ASP A 158 61.02 -9.50 -22.36
C ASP A 158 59.73 -8.72 -22.03
N ALA A 159 58.72 -9.42 -21.47
CA ALA A 159 58.42 -9.38 -20.04
C ALA A 159 57.16 -10.19 -19.68
N ALA A 160 57.41 -11.20 -18.84
CA ALA A 160 56.58 -11.85 -17.81
C ALA A 160 55.03 -11.80 -17.86
N SER A 161 54.50 -13.02 -17.85
CA SER A 161 53.14 -13.47 -17.54
C SER A 161 52.72 -13.31 -16.07
N ASP A 162 51.39 -13.32 -15.87
CA ASP A 162 50.56 -13.93 -14.80
C ASP A 162 49.40 -12.99 -14.48
N ASP A 163 48.15 -13.39 -14.24
CA ASP A 163 47.46 -14.68 -14.12
C ASP A 163 45.98 -14.32 -14.41
N GLY A 164 45.16 -15.14 -15.06
CA GLY A 164 44.40 -16.14 -14.33
C GLY A 164 43.18 -15.55 -13.59
N GLY A 165 41.96 -15.82 -14.09
CA GLY A 165 40.78 -15.85 -13.22
C GLY A 165 39.56 -15.06 -13.67
N SER A 166 38.54 -15.79 -14.10
CA SER A 166 37.14 -15.34 -14.10
C SER A 166 36.74 -14.80 -12.74
N SER A 167 36.07 -13.65 -12.70
CA SER A 167 34.69 -13.53 -12.24
C SER A 167 34.23 -12.08 -12.26
N ALA A 168 32.93 -11.98 -12.51
CA ALA A 168 32.03 -10.84 -12.45
C ALA A 168 32.46 -9.59 -11.65
N VAL A 169 31.77 -8.51 -12.03
CA VAL A 169 31.56 -7.23 -11.34
C VAL A 169 32.47 -6.11 -11.84
N LEU A 170 31.87 -4.91 -11.95
CA LEU A 170 32.42 -3.54 -12.18
C LEU A 170 32.26 -3.04 -13.64
N VAL A 171 31.70 -1.87 -13.99
CA VAL A 171 31.18 -0.64 -13.32
C VAL A 171 30.32 0.09 -14.41
N VAL A 172 29.30 0.93 -14.18
CA VAL A 172 29.29 2.39 -13.89
C VAL A 172 27.84 2.86 -14.19
N GLY A 173 27.19 3.78 -13.47
CA GLY A 173 27.58 4.71 -12.41
C GLY A 173 26.36 5.16 -11.60
N VAL A 174 26.50 5.46 -10.31
CA VAL A 174 27.05 6.66 -9.66
C VAL A 174 26.08 7.87 -9.74
N VAL A 175 25.76 8.39 -8.54
CA VAL A 175 24.90 9.56 -8.17
C VAL A 175 23.39 9.24 -8.19
N ILE A 176 22.68 9.12 -7.06
CA ILE A 176 22.27 10.21 -6.17
C ILE A 176 22.29 9.74 -4.70
N LEU A 177 23.28 10.24 -3.97
CA LEU A 177 23.41 10.17 -2.51
C LEU A 177 23.19 11.59 -1.97
N ALA A 178 21.96 12.11 -2.07
CA ALA A 178 21.55 13.42 -1.51
C ALA A 178 20.03 13.70 -1.66
N ALA A 179 19.13 12.92 -1.03
CA ALA A 179 17.70 13.31 -0.97
C ALA A 179 16.82 12.66 0.12
N LEU A 180 17.36 11.95 1.12
CA LEU A 180 16.51 11.33 2.17
C LEU A 180 16.95 11.72 3.60
N ALA A 181 17.30 12.99 3.78
CA ALA A 181 17.49 13.61 5.09
C ALA A 181 16.36 14.59 5.48
N ALA A 182 15.17 14.50 4.85
CA ALA A 182 14.08 15.46 5.09
C ALA A 182 12.73 14.87 5.55
N ALA A 183 12.55 13.55 5.67
CA ALA A 183 11.29 12.95 6.16
C ALA A 183 11.43 12.07 7.42
N GLY A 184 12.66 11.81 7.89
CA GLY A 184 12.90 11.05 9.13
C GLY A 184 13.05 11.92 10.40
N GLY A 185 13.00 13.25 10.28
CA GLY A 185 13.42 14.17 11.35
C GLY A 185 12.34 14.62 12.35
N VAL A 186 11.05 14.34 12.13
CA VAL A 186 9.97 14.88 12.99
C VAL A 186 9.46 13.86 14.02
N TRP A 187 9.71 12.56 13.85
CA TRP A 187 9.19 11.55 14.78
C TRP A 187 10.02 11.44 16.08
N TRP A 188 11.27 11.91 16.09
CA TRP A 188 12.15 11.69 17.26
C TRP A 188 12.06 12.76 18.35
N TRP A 189 11.43 13.93 18.11
CA TRP A 189 11.43 15.01 19.12
C TRP A 189 10.28 14.98 20.14
N ARG A 190 9.35 14.02 20.05
CA ARG A 190 8.18 13.96 20.97
C ARG A 190 8.28 12.94 22.11
N ARG A 191 9.42 12.24 22.26
CA ARG A 191 9.55 11.19 23.31
C ARG A 191 10.14 11.65 24.65
N ASP A 192 10.78 12.83 24.74
CA ASP A 192 11.53 13.21 25.97
C ASP A 192 11.05 14.50 26.66
N ARG A 193 9.75 14.63 26.96
CA ARG A 193 9.28 15.62 27.96
C ARG A 193 8.15 15.10 28.84
N THR A 194 8.50 14.18 29.73
CA THR A 194 7.85 14.03 31.04
C THR A 194 8.94 14.14 32.10
N PRO A 195 9.11 15.30 32.76
CA PRO A 195 9.56 15.32 34.14
C PRO A 195 8.36 15.02 35.07
N ALA A 196 8.68 14.33 36.16
CA ALA A 196 7.81 13.90 37.24
C ALA A 196 7.06 15.03 37.96
#